data_AF-A0A2A4J5Z3-F1
#
_entry.id   AF-A0A2A4J5Z3-F1
#
_cell.length_a   1.000
_cell.length_b   1.000
_cell.length_c   1.000
_cell.angle_alpha   90.00
_cell.angle_beta   90.00
_cell.angle_gamma   90.00
#
_symmetry.space_group_name_H-M   'P 1'
#
loop_
_entity.id
_entity.type
_entity.pdbx_description
1 polymer ?
#
loop_
_entity_poly.entity_id
_entity_poly.type
_entity_poly.pdbx_seq_one_letter_code
_entity_poly.pdbx_strand_id
1 'polypeptide(L)'
;MHTAPLSAHATLRVKRRARAATMPRNYIRKTAPKYEIKDLRHALEDVKNKKLTLSQAATKFSIPKTTLFKQLKLDKYKIPKKGKHSVFNKEQEEQLTASLV
;
A
#
# COMPACT_ATOMS: atom_id res chain seq x y z
N MET A 1 -13.76 59.46 6.83
CA MET A 1 -13.20 58.60 7.90
C MET A 1 -13.90 57.24 7.85
N HIS A 2 -13.32 56.26 7.16
CA HIS A 2 -13.82 54.89 7.18
C HIS A 2 -12.67 53.95 7.57
N THR A 3 -12.85 53.32 8.73
CA THR A 3 -11.97 52.31 9.34
C THR A 3 -12.35 50.91 8.84
N ALA A 4 -11.34 50.07 8.60
CA ALA A 4 -11.44 48.69 8.10
C ALA A 4 -12.02 47.70 9.16
N PRO A 5 -12.32 46.43 8.80
CA PRO A 5 -11.23 45.45 8.76
C PRO A 5 -11.26 44.49 7.57
N LEU A 6 -10.04 44.07 7.21
CA LEU A 6 -9.70 42.96 6.32
C LEU A 6 -10.62 41.75 6.56
N SER A 7 -11.33 41.37 5.50
CA SER A 7 -11.96 40.06 5.34
C SER A 7 -10.93 38.97 5.67
N ALA A 8 -11.26 38.16 6.67
CA ALA A 8 -10.53 36.96 7.02
C ALA A 8 -10.48 36.03 5.81
N HIS A 9 -9.32 35.97 5.13
CA HIS A 9 -9.02 34.89 4.22
C HIS A 9 -8.97 33.59 5.02
N ALA A 10 -10.11 32.91 5.09
CA ALA A 10 -10.20 31.53 5.51
C ALA A 10 -9.25 30.72 4.62
N THR A 11 -8.10 30.35 5.16
CA THR A 11 -7.17 29.46 4.49
C THR A 11 -7.88 28.14 4.26
N LEU A 12 -8.32 27.91 3.03
CA LEU A 12 -8.78 26.61 2.55
C LEU A 12 -7.65 25.62 2.80
N ARG A 13 -7.74 24.86 3.90
CA ARG A 13 -6.98 23.62 4.07
C ARG A 13 -7.54 22.62 3.08
N VAL A 14 -7.14 22.78 1.82
CA VAL A 14 -7.45 21.85 0.74
C VAL A 14 -6.95 20.49 1.20
N LYS A 15 -7.91 19.60 1.48
CA LYS A 15 -7.70 18.18 1.68
C LYS A 15 -6.96 17.68 0.43
N ARG A 16 -5.62 17.57 0.51
CA ARG A 16 -4.76 16.98 -0.52
C ARG A 16 -5.14 15.50 -0.68
N ARG A 17 -6.25 15.22 -1.37
CA ARG A 17 -6.68 13.88 -1.77
C ARG A 17 -6.54 13.64 -3.27
N ALA A 18 -5.95 14.58 -4.01
CA ALA A 18 -5.78 14.50 -5.45
C ALA A 18 -4.30 14.60 -5.86
N ARG A 19 -3.55 13.51 -5.71
CA ARG A 19 -2.25 13.36 -6.41
C ARG A 19 -1.79 11.90 -6.62
N ALA A 20 -2.66 10.91 -6.45
CA ALA A 20 -2.33 9.51 -6.72
C ALA A 20 -2.74 9.07 -8.14
N ALA A 21 -3.75 9.71 -8.74
CA ALA A 21 -4.29 9.31 -10.05
C ALA A 21 -3.47 9.82 -11.26
N THR A 22 -2.56 10.78 -11.07
CA THR A 22 -1.82 11.47 -12.14
C THR A 22 -0.35 11.06 -12.24
N MET A 23 0.12 10.04 -11.52
CA MET A 23 1.47 9.52 -11.72
C MET A 23 1.46 8.50 -12.87
N PRO A 24 2.30 8.64 -13.92
CA PRO A 24 2.33 7.76 -15.09
C PRO A 24 2.81 6.32 -14.80
N ARG A 25 2.99 5.98 -13.52
CA ARG A 25 3.44 4.67 -13.03
C ARG A 25 2.27 3.88 -12.46
N ASN A 26 1.20 3.68 -13.23
CA ASN A 26 0.22 2.65 -12.89
C ASN A 26 0.75 1.29 -13.38
N TYR A 27 1.47 0.58 -12.51
CA TYR A 27 2.00 -0.75 -12.86
C TYR A 27 0.85 -1.77 -12.97
N ILE A 28 0.46 -2.05 -14.20
CA ILE A 28 -0.45 -3.15 -14.52
C ILE A 28 0.40 -4.42 -14.66
N ARG A 29 0.05 -5.48 -13.91
CA ARG A 29 0.76 -6.75 -14.03
C ARG A 29 0.56 -7.33 -15.43
N LYS A 30 1.61 -7.92 -16.00
CA LYS A 30 1.56 -8.55 -17.33
C LYS A 30 0.59 -9.74 -17.42
N THR A 31 0.37 -10.43 -16.30
CA THR A 31 -0.45 -11.64 -16.22
C THR A 31 -1.53 -11.48 -15.16
N ALA A 32 -2.76 -11.85 -15.52
CA ALA A 32 -3.86 -11.99 -14.56
C ALA A 32 -3.57 -13.13 -13.57
N PRO A 33 -4.04 -13.04 -12.31
CA PRO A 33 -3.98 -14.16 -11.38
C PRO A 33 -4.84 -15.33 -11.90
N LYS A 34 -4.36 -16.57 -11.72
CA LYS A 34 -5.07 -17.80 -12.12
C LYS A 34 -6.27 -18.14 -11.22
N TYR A 35 -6.45 -17.40 -10.12
CA TYR A 35 -7.46 -17.66 -9.10
C TYR A 35 -8.21 -16.38 -8.77
N GLU A 36 -9.45 -16.51 -8.31
CA GLU A 36 -10.24 -15.39 -7.87
C GLU A 36 -9.80 -14.87 -6.48
N ILE A 37 -9.95 -13.56 -6.29
CA ILE A 37 -9.63 -12.91 -5.01
C ILE A 37 -10.60 -13.37 -3.91
N LYS A 38 -11.85 -13.67 -4.27
CA LYS A 38 -12.88 -14.16 -3.34
C LYS A 38 -12.49 -15.52 -2.77
N ASP A 39 -12.11 -16.46 -3.63
CA ASP A 39 -11.65 -17.79 -3.23
C ASP A 39 -10.37 -17.72 -2.39
N LEU A 40 -9.45 -16.82 -2.74
CA LEU A 40 -8.26 -16.59 -1.93
C LEU A 40 -8.61 -16.17 -0.50
N ARG A 41 -9.54 -15.24 -0.33
CA ARG A 41 -9.98 -14.80 1.00
C ARG A 41 -10.61 -15.96 1.77
N HIS A 42 -11.51 -16.70 1.14
CA HIS A 42 -12.19 -17.81 1.80
C HIS A 42 -11.23 -18.92 2.22
N ALA A 43 -10.26 -19.26 1.35
CA ALA A 43 -9.21 -20.23 1.65
C ALA A 43 -8.34 -19.82 2.84
N LEU A 44 -8.00 -18.53 2.93
CA LEU A 44 -7.19 -18.02 4.05
C LEU A 44 -7.93 -18.08 5.38
N GLU A 45 -9.22 -17.74 5.39
CA GLU A 45 -10.05 -17.81 6.59
C GLU A 45 -10.26 -19.25 7.05
N ASP A 46 -10.49 -20.19 6.14
CA ASP A 46 -10.61 -21.62 6.49
C ASP A 46 -9.31 -22.18 7.10
N VAL A 47 -8.16 -21.77 6.58
CA VAL A 47 -6.85 -22.17 7.12
C VAL A 47 -6.53 -21.48 8.45
N LYS A 48 -6.88 -20.20 8.63
CA LYS A 48 -6.74 -19.49 9.92
C LYS A 48 -7.55 -20.14 11.01
N ASN A 49 -8.79 -20.53 10.69
CA ASN A 49 -9.71 -21.22 11.59
C ASN A 49 -9.36 -22.72 11.79
N LYS A 50 -8.25 -23.20 11.22
CA LYS A 50 -7.80 -24.60 11.26
C LYS A 50 -8.84 -25.61 10.74
N LYS A 51 -9.80 -25.17 9.91
CA LYS A 51 -10.80 -26.06 9.29
C LYS A 51 -10.18 -26.93 8.20
N LEU A 52 -9.24 -26.36 7.43
CA LEU A 52 -8.54 -27.02 6.35
C LEU A 52 -7.04 -26.85 6.49
N THR A 53 -6.28 -27.85 6.06
CA THR A 53 -4.83 -27.72 5.90
C THR A 53 -4.49 -26.91 4.64
N LEU A 54 -3.27 -26.35 4.58
CA LEU A 54 -2.77 -25.65 3.40
C LEU A 54 -2.86 -26.47 2.11
N SER A 55 -2.66 -27.79 2.20
CA SER A 55 -2.73 -28.69 1.05
C SER A 55 -4.16 -28.89 0.56
N GLN A 56 -5.10 -29.09 1.49
CA GLN A 56 -6.52 -29.25 1.20
C GLN A 56 -7.16 -27.96 0.66
N ALA A 57 -6.77 -26.80 1.20
CA ALA A 57 -7.24 -25.52 0.68
C ALA A 57 -6.71 -25.27 -0.75
N ALA A 58 -5.46 -25.65 -1.02
CA ALA A 58 -4.87 -25.48 -2.36
C ALA A 58 -5.62 -26.29 -3.43
N THR A 59 -5.99 -27.53 -3.13
CA THR A 59 -6.77 -28.36 -4.06
C THR A 59 -8.22 -27.89 -4.18
N LYS A 60 -8.87 -27.56 -3.06
CA LYS A 60 -10.28 -27.14 -3.05
C LYS A 60 -10.54 -25.84 -3.81
N PHE A 61 -9.69 -24.84 -3.60
CA PHE A 61 -9.86 -23.51 -4.19
C PHE A 61 -9.00 -23.29 -5.44
N SER A 62 -8.27 -24.31 -5.92
CA SER A 62 -7.34 -24.21 -7.06
C SER A 62 -6.29 -23.09 -6.93
N ILE A 63 -5.83 -22.83 -5.71
CA ILE A 63 -4.82 -21.80 -5.41
C ILE A 63 -3.49 -22.47 -5.08
N PRO A 64 -2.36 -22.00 -5.64
CA PRO A 64 -1.06 -22.56 -5.29
C PRO A 64 -0.77 -22.47 -3.78
N LYS A 65 -0.30 -23.59 -3.19
CA LYS A 65 0.06 -23.69 -1.76
C LYS A 65 1.04 -22.58 -1.32
N THR A 66 1.98 -22.21 -2.19
CA THR A 66 2.97 -21.16 -1.93
C THR A 66 2.33 -19.77 -1.82
N THR A 67 1.26 -19.51 -2.57
CA THR A 67 0.47 -18.27 -2.47
C THR A 67 -0.21 -18.17 -1.12
N LEU A 68 -0.91 -19.23 -0.69
CA LEU A 68 -1.57 -19.27 0.62
C LEU A 68 -0.56 -19.10 1.76
N PHE A 69 0.57 -19.81 1.70
CA PHE A 69 1.63 -19.70 2.70
C PHE A 69 2.21 -18.28 2.78
N LYS A 70 2.53 -17.66 1.64
CA LYS A 70 3.04 -16.28 1.59
C LYS A 70 2.05 -15.31 2.24
N GLN A 71 0.78 -15.44 1.91
CA GLN A 71 -0.23 -14.53 2.42
C GLN A 71 -0.42 -14.68 3.93
N LEU A 72 -0.48 -15.91 4.45
CA LEU A 72 -0.54 -16.15 5.89
C LEU A 72 0.72 -15.67 6.64
N LYS A 73 1.90 -15.79 6.01
CA LYS A 73 3.15 -15.27 6.60
C LYS A 73 3.13 -13.74 6.69
N LEU A 74 2.66 -13.05 5.64
CA LEU A 74 2.53 -11.59 5.64
C LEU A 74 1.46 -11.09 6.61
N ASP A 75 0.36 -11.83 6.76
CA ASP A 75 -0.68 -11.49 7.74
C ASP A 75 -0.14 -11.60 9.18
N LYS A 76 0.69 -12.61 9.46
CA LYS A 76 1.33 -12.80 10.77
C LYS A 76 2.40 -11.75 11.07
N TYR A 77 3.18 -11.36 10.07
CA TYR A 77 4.26 -10.39 10.22
C TYR A 77 3.98 -9.16 9.35
N LYS A 78 3.54 -8.06 9.98
CA LYS A 78 3.38 -6.76 9.32
C LYS A 78 4.73 -6.14 9.00
N ILE A 79 5.41 -6.67 7.99
CA ILE A 79 6.70 -6.16 7.53
C ILE A 79 6.44 -4.84 6.78
N PRO A 80 6.93 -3.69 7.27
CA PRO A 80 6.81 -2.45 6.53
C PRO A 80 7.58 -2.59 5.21
N LYS A 81 6.93 -2.26 4.09
CA LYS A 81 7.60 -2.24 2.78
C LYS A 81 8.60 -1.09 2.78
N LYS A 82 9.88 -1.39 3.04
CA LYS A 82 10.95 -0.41 2.87
C LYS A 82 11.01 -0.04 1.38
N GLY A 83 10.97 1.25 1.08
CA GLY A 83 11.19 1.75 -0.28
C GLY A 83 12.60 1.44 -0.76
N LYS A 84 12.92 1.88 -1.98
CA LYS A 84 14.32 1.89 -2.41
C LYS A 84 15.14 2.75 -1.44
N HIS A 85 16.36 2.33 -1.15
CA HIS A 85 17.30 3.14 -0.40
C HIS A 85 17.55 4.45 -1.14
N SER A 86 17.66 5.55 -0.40
CA SER A 86 18.07 6.83 -0.99
C SER A 86 19.48 6.69 -1.54
N VAL A 87 19.75 7.40 -2.64
CA VAL A 87 21.09 7.51 -3.23
C VAL A 87 21.98 8.39 -2.36
N PHE A 88 21.38 9.40 -1.70
CA PHE A 88 22.10 10.34 -0.84
C PHE A 88 22.18 9.81 0.59
N ASN A 89 23.29 10.13 1.26
CA ASN A 89 23.38 9.94 2.71
C ASN A 89 22.52 11.00 3.43
N LYS A 90 22.31 10.83 4.74
CA LYS A 90 21.46 11.74 5.53
C LYS A 90 21.99 13.19 5.50
N GLU A 91 23.30 13.36 5.61
CA GLU A 91 23.94 14.68 5.65
C GLU A 91 23.77 15.44 4.32
N GLN A 92 23.86 14.73 3.18
CA GLN A 92 23.65 15.27 1.84
C GLN A 92 22.20 15.66 1.61
N GLU A 93 21.24 14.88 2.12
CA GLU A 93 19.82 15.25 2.07
C GLU A 93 19.53 16.54 2.84
N GLU A 94 20.15 16.72 4.01
CA GLU A 94 20.05 17.94 4.81
C GLU A 94 20.67 19.14 4.09
N GLN A 95 21.84 18.97 3.48
CA GLN A 95 22.50 20.02 2.69
C GLN A 95 21.66 20.44 1.49
N LEU A 96 21.09 19.50 0.74
CA LEU A 96 20.22 19.79 -0.40
C LEU A 96 18.97 20.55 0.06
N THR A 97 18.39 20.16 1.20
CA THR A 97 17.21 20.83 1.77
C THR A 97 17.54 22.26 2.20
N ALA A 98 18.70 22.48 2.81
CA ALA A 98 19.16 23.80 3.23
C ALA A 98 19.45 24.73 2.05
N SER A 99 19.96 24.20 0.93
CA SER A 99 20.25 24.97 -0.28
C SER A 99 19.02 25.44 -1.07
N LEU A 100 17.84 24.89 -0.76
CA LEU A 100 16.56 25.18 -1.41
C LEU A 100 15.77 26.32 -0.75
N VAL A 101 16.32 26.92 0.31
CA VAL A 101 15.81 28.09 1.05
C VAL A 101 16.61 29.33 0.66
#